data_AF-A0A6B0QYX0-F1
#
_entry.id   AF-A0A6B0QYX0-F1
#
_cell.length_a   1.000
_cell.length_b   1.000
_cell.length_c   1.000
_cell.angle_alpha   90.00
_cell.angle_beta   90.00
_cell.angle_gamma   90.00
#
_symmetry.space_group_name_H-M   'P 1'
#
loop_
_entity.id
_entity.type
_entity.pdbx_description
1 polymer ?
#
loop_
_entity_poly.entity_id
_entity_poly.type
_entity_poly.pdbx_seq_one_letter_code
_entity_poly.pdbx_strand_id
1 'polypeptide(L)'
;MELKDKEVFPATRKARVQAMKQKGISHDSERWKQYLSRVPPPFSRRGAKGACRSARRPLDRGEPPSAKSRDLPSYQLMSLASGWLAAPAARSVRLGYALPDFGCLADRRDPQSGTAWAPEEPSRQLVSGRPILSRAKMDLVLSIADYYFFTPYIYPATWPEDNIFRQAITLLIVTNLGAFILYFFFATLSYYFVYDHLLMKHPQFLKNQVSREITHSVQSMPWMSIPTVLLFLLEVRGYSRLYDGIGEFPYGWFQLVASVLSFLFFTDMLIYWIHRGLHHKLVYKRLHKPHHIWKIPTPFASHAFHPLDGFLQSLPYHIYPFIFPLHKVVYLSLYILVNIWTISIHDGDFRVPQLLKPFINGSAHHTDHHMLFDYNYGQYFTLWDRIGGSFRNPSSFEGNGPLNYVKKMAEEKHNSHGGNGYKNEKLFNGECTKTE
;
A
#
# COMPACT_ATOMS: atom_id res chain seq x y z
N MET A 1 -38.76 -11.30 -34.84
CA MET A 1 -38.11 -10.08 -35.36
C MET A 1 -36.72 -10.02 -34.75
N GLU A 2 -35.73 -10.35 -35.57
CA GLU A 2 -34.33 -10.58 -35.22
C GLU A 2 -33.56 -9.26 -35.37
N LEU A 3 -32.82 -8.82 -34.35
CA LEU A 3 -31.75 -7.82 -34.51
C LEU A 3 -30.49 -8.36 -33.83
N LYS A 4 -29.65 -8.97 -34.67
CA LYS A 4 -28.25 -9.27 -34.42
C LYS A 4 -27.46 -7.97 -34.58
N ASP A 5 -26.74 -7.54 -33.55
CA ASP A 5 -25.52 -6.76 -33.71
C ASP A 5 -24.44 -7.34 -32.80
N LYS A 6 -23.59 -8.17 -33.41
CA LYS A 6 -22.35 -8.66 -32.80
C LYS A 6 -21.29 -7.57 -32.98
N GLU A 7 -21.04 -6.79 -31.93
CA GLU A 7 -19.85 -5.93 -31.88
C GLU A 7 -18.57 -6.78 -31.82
N VAL A 8 -17.86 -6.88 -32.94
CA VAL A 8 -16.51 -7.44 -33.01
C VAL A 8 -15.51 -6.32 -32.71
N PHE A 9 -14.88 -6.34 -31.53
CA PHE A 9 -13.81 -5.40 -31.19
C PHE A 9 -12.51 -5.76 -31.93
N PRO A 10 -11.84 -4.81 -32.61
CA PRO A 10 -10.64 -5.12 -33.38
C PRO A 10 -9.42 -5.42 -32.48
N ALA A 11 -8.68 -6.47 -32.86
CA ALA A 11 -7.64 -7.13 -32.07
C ALA A 11 -6.27 -6.41 -32.03
N THR A 12 -6.10 -5.27 -32.74
CA THR A 12 -4.79 -4.62 -32.86
C THR A 12 -4.83 -3.11 -32.55
N ARG A 13 -3.71 -2.59 -32.02
CA ARG A 13 -3.53 -1.17 -31.68
C ARG A 13 -3.80 -0.23 -32.86
N LYS A 14 -3.40 -0.63 -34.08
CA LYS A 14 -3.65 0.15 -35.31
C LYS A 14 -5.14 0.27 -35.64
N ALA A 15 -5.89 -0.82 -35.51
CA ALA A 15 -7.32 -0.83 -35.81
C ALA A 15 -8.16 -0.04 -34.79
N ARG A 16 -7.75 0.03 -33.51
CA ARG A 16 -8.38 0.90 -32.49
C ARG A 16 -8.19 2.38 -32.78
N VAL A 17 -7.00 2.78 -33.23
CA VAL A 17 -6.71 4.17 -33.63
C VAL A 17 -7.56 4.59 -34.84
N GLN A 18 -7.83 3.66 -35.76
CA GLN A 18 -8.62 3.93 -36.96
C GLN A 18 -10.13 4.02 -36.65
N ALA A 19 -10.64 3.17 -35.76
CA ALA A 19 -12.02 3.25 -35.26
C ALA A 19 -12.28 4.53 -34.44
N MET A 20 -11.27 5.04 -33.71
CA MET A 20 -11.37 6.32 -32.99
C MET A 20 -11.36 7.52 -33.92
N LYS A 21 -10.63 7.47 -35.05
CA LYS A 21 -10.68 8.51 -36.10
C LYS A 21 -12.05 8.59 -36.78
N GLN A 22 -12.74 7.46 -36.98
CA GLN A 22 -14.09 7.44 -37.57
C GLN A 22 -15.18 8.01 -36.64
N LYS A 23 -14.94 8.10 -35.33
CA LYS A 23 -15.93 8.59 -34.34
C LYS A 23 -15.78 10.08 -33.97
N GLY A 24 -14.95 10.85 -34.69
CA GLY A 24 -14.91 12.31 -34.53
C GLY A 24 -14.42 12.83 -33.16
N ILE A 25 -13.77 12.01 -32.34
CA ILE A 25 -13.17 12.44 -31.07
C ILE A 25 -11.82 13.10 -31.39
N SER A 26 -11.85 14.33 -31.90
CA SER A 26 -10.67 15.12 -32.26
C SER A 26 -10.53 16.34 -31.34
N HIS A 27 -10.05 16.13 -30.13
CA HIS A 27 -9.13 17.07 -29.50
C HIS A 27 -8.32 16.27 -28.47
N ASP A 28 -7.00 16.40 -28.53
CA ASP A 28 -5.98 15.79 -27.65
C ASP A 28 -5.30 14.47 -28.10
N SER A 29 -5.68 13.87 -29.24
CA SER A 29 -5.03 12.62 -29.70
C SER A 29 -3.60 12.80 -30.25
N GLU A 30 -3.26 13.97 -30.82
CA GLU A 30 -1.93 14.21 -31.41
C GLU A 30 -0.88 14.61 -30.36
N ARG A 31 -1.25 15.45 -29.38
CA ARG A 31 -0.37 15.82 -28.25
C ARG A 31 -0.01 14.59 -27.40
N TRP A 32 -0.96 13.65 -27.28
CA TRP A 32 -0.74 12.35 -26.65
C TRP A 32 0.14 11.39 -27.45
N LYS A 33 0.00 11.33 -28.78
CA LYS A 33 0.95 10.58 -29.63
C LYS A 33 2.36 11.11 -29.47
N GLN A 34 2.51 12.42 -29.28
CA GLN A 34 3.80 13.08 -29.06
C GLN A 34 4.38 12.79 -27.66
N TYR A 35 3.54 12.63 -26.64
CA TYR A 35 3.97 12.13 -25.32
C TYR A 35 4.38 10.64 -25.40
N LEU A 36 3.51 9.79 -25.95
CA LEU A 36 3.79 8.35 -26.13
C LEU A 36 4.95 8.06 -27.10
N SER A 37 5.33 8.99 -27.97
CA SER A 37 6.50 8.85 -28.84
C SER A 37 7.81 9.29 -28.17
N ARG A 38 7.75 10.14 -27.14
CA ARG A 38 8.90 10.50 -26.29
C ARG A 38 9.18 9.47 -25.20
N VAL A 39 8.17 8.65 -24.88
CA VAL A 39 8.29 7.45 -24.07
C VAL A 39 8.81 6.33 -24.96
N PRO A 40 9.99 5.71 -24.68
CA PRO A 40 10.56 4.71 -25.59
C PRO A 40 9.58 3.55 -25.83
N PRO A 41 9.49 3.06 -27.08
CA PRO A 41 8.50 2.06 -27.47
C PRO A 41 8.76 0.74 -26.73
N PRO A 42 7.73 -0.11 -26.57
CA PRO A 42 7.91 -1.44 -26.00
C PRO A 42 8.95 -2.22 -26.82
N PHE A 43 9.91 -2.84 -26.14
CA PHE A 43 10.71 -3.90 -26.76
C PHE A 43 9.73 -5.00 -27.19
N SER A 44 9.44 -5.06 -28.49
CA SER A 44 8.67 -6.16 -29.03
C SER A 44 9.51 -7.42 -28.91
N ARG A 45 9.00 -8.44 -28.21
CA ARG A 45 9.49 -9.81 -28.34
C ARG A 45 9.31 -10.28 -29.79
N ARG A 46 10.29 -10.01 -30.65
CA ARG A 46 10.55 -10.73 -31.90
C ARG A 46 12.07 -10.78 -32.08
N GLY A 47 12.64 -11.98 -32.04
CA GLY A 47 14.01 -12.20 -32.50
C GLY A 47 14.98 -12.88 -31.54
N ALA A 48 14.53 -13.71 -30.59
CA ALA A 48 15.43 -14.70 -29.98
C ALA A 48 15.59 -15.90 -30.93
N LYS A 49 16.27 -15.72 -32.07
CA LYS A 49 16.83 -16.81 -32.88
C LYS A 49 18.07 -16.31 -33.61
N GLY A 50 19.22 -16.81 -33.18
CA GLY A 50 20.41 -17.03 -34.01
C GLY A 50 21.29 -15.83 -34.28
N ALA A 51 22.41 -15.73 -33.56
CA ALA A 51 23.75 -15.73 -34.16
C ALA A 51 24.79 -15.41 -33.07
N CYS A 52 25.30 -16.48 -32.46
CA CYS A 52 26.60 -16.43 -31.80
C CYS A 52 27.64 -16.27 -32.92
N ARG A 53 28.30 -15.10 -33.03
CA ARG A 53 29.56 -14.97 -33.76
C ARG A 53 30.45 -13.92 -33.11
N SER A 54 31.65 -14.38 -32.81
CA SER A 54 32.79 -13.68 -32.24
C SER A 54 33.13 -12.38 -32.97
N ALA A 55 33.49 -11.36 -32.20
CA ALA A 55 34.42 -10.33 -32.66
C ALA A 55 35.28 -9.88 -31.47
N ARG A 56 36.51 -10.41 -31.43
CA ARG A 56 37.64 -9.83 -30.68
C ARG A 56 37.98 -8.48 -31.31
N ARG A 57 38.26 -7.46 -30.49
CA ARG A 57 39.20 -6.37 -30.83
C ARG A 57 39.94 -5.89 -29.58
N PRO A 58 41.16 -5.36 -29.74
CA PRO A 58 42.25 -5.50 -28.78
C PRO A 58 42.38 -4.31 -27.83
N LEU A 59 43.04 -4.59 -26.70
CA LEU A 59 43.63 -3.61 -25.79
C LEU A 59 44.69 -2.78 -26.51
N ASP A 60 44.62 -1.46 -26.38
CA ASP A 60 45.74 -0.58 -26.68
C ASP A 60 46.07 0.26 -25.46
N ARG A 61 47.35 0.21 -25.07
CA ARG A 61 47.95 0.95 -23.97
C ARG A 61 48.48 2.28 -24.51
N GLY A 62 48.21 3.38 -23.82
CA GLY A 62 48.89 4.65 -24.05
C GLY A 62 48.64 5.61 -22.90
N GLU A 63 49.68 5.90 -22.12
CA GLU A 63 49.84 7.09 -21.27
C GLU A 63 50.99 7.95 -21.86
N PRO A 64 51.24 9.19 -21.40
CA PRO A 64 50.37 10.37 -21.29
C PRO A 64 51.05 11.62 -21.94
N PRO A 65 50.55 12.85 -21.76
CA PRO A 65 51.45 13.86 -21.20
C PRO A 65 50.83 14.85 -20.19
N SER A 66 51.74 15.57 -19.53
CA SER A 66 51.65 16.31 -18.26
C SER A 66 50.93 17.68 -18.26
N ALA A 67 50.31 17.95 -17.10
CA ALA A 67 50.30 19.18 -16.28
C ALA A 67 49.97 20.56 -16.89
N LYS A 68 48.92 21.20 -16.33
CA LYS A 68 48.94 22.58 -15.83
C LYS A 68 47.86 22.80 -14.76
N SER A 69 48.30 23.28 -13.61
CA SER A 69 47.53 23.65 -12.41
C SER A 69 46.85 25.02 -12.56
N ARG A 70 45.73 25.21 -11.85
CA ARG A 70 45.28 26.50 -11.27
C ARG A 70 44.14 26.28 -10.26
N ASP A 71 44.55 26.29 -8.99
CA ASP A 71 43.99 26.93 -7.78
C ASP A 71 42.47 27.12 -7.60
N LEU A 72 41.95 26.65 -6.45
CA LEU A 72 41.29 27.43 -5.37
C LEU A 72 40.74 26.48 -4.26
N PRO A 73 40.47 26.94 -3.02
CA PRO A 73 41.11 26.39 -1.83
C PRO A 73 40.19 25.56 -0.91
N SER A 74 40.87 24.70 -0.16
CA SER A 74 40.42 23.92 0.99
C SER A 74 40.34 24.73 2.29
N TYR A 75 39.32 24.48 3.12
CA TYR A 75 39.40 24.64 4.57
C TYR A 75 39.00 23.32 5.28
N GLN A 76 39.99 22.84 6.03
CA GLN A 76 40.09 21.87 7.13
C GLN A 76 38.78 21.48 7.85
N LEU A 77 38.46 20.19 8.06
CA LEU A 77 39.03 19.24 9.05
C LEU A 77 38.95 19.71 10.51
N MET A 78 38.02 19.11 11.27
CA MET A 78 38.30 18.69 12.64
C MET A 78 37.74 17.28 12.86
N SER A 79 38.66 16.39 13.23
CA SER A 79 38.48 15.05 13.78
C SER A 79 38.68 15.13 15.29
N LEU A 80 37.78 14.57 16.08
CA LEU A 80 37.98 14.08 17.46
C LEU A 80 37.03 12.88 17.63
N ALA A 81 37.47 11.62 17.59
CA ALA A 81 38.09 10.86 18.70
C ALA A 81 37.14 10.77 19.92
N SER A 82 36.36 9.69 20.09
CA SER A 82 36.65 8.41 20.77
C SER A 82 36.50 8.43 22.30
N GLY A 83 35.79 7.41 22.82
CA GLY A 83 35.55 7.13 24.26
C GLY A 83 34.12 7.51 24.66
N TRP A 84 33.29 6.69 25.32
CA TRP A 84 33.57 5.92 26.53
C TRP A 84 32.53 4.80 26.73
N LEU A 85 33.03 3.61 27.09
CA LEU A 85 32.32 2.58 27.85
C LEU A 85 32.54 2.89 29.34
N ALA A 86 31.48 3.05 30.13
CA ALA A 86 31.45 2.71 31.56
C ALA A 86 30.02 2.82 32.11
N ALA A 87 29.52 1.71 32.64
CA ALA A 87 28.40 1.70 33.58
C ALA A 87 28.78 2.40 34.89
N PRO A 88 27.79 2.78 35.70
CA PRO A 88 27.73 2.14 37.02
C PRO A 88 26.31 1.72 37.44
N ALA A 89 26.30 0.78 38.38
CA ALA A 89 25.14 0.17 39.00
C ALA A 89 24.43 1.08 40.02
N ALA A 90 23.19 0.66 40.31
CA ALA A 90 22.37 0.90 41.51
C ALA A 90 21.67 2.26 41.68
N ARG A 91 20.33 2.24 41.59
CA ARG A 91 19.45 2.24 42.78
C ARG A 91 17.99 2.01 42.41
N SER A 92 17.39 1.07 43.13
CA SER A 92 15.98 0.75 43.20
C SER A 92 15.17 1.90 43.77
N VAL A 93 14.09 2.29 43.08
CA VAL A 93 13.02 3.12 43.64
C VAL A 93 11.72 2.35 43.46
N ARG A 94 11.21 1.80 44.57
CA ARG A 94 9.83 1.35 44.72
C ARG A 94 8.94 2.60 44.77
N LEU A 95 8.02 2.74 43.82
CA LEU A 95 6.79 3.50 44.06
C LEU A 95 5.67 2.48 44.33
N GLY A 96 5.27 2.41 45.59
CA GLY A 96 4.07 1.72 46.02
C GLY A 96 2.85 2.61 45.79
N TYR A 97 1.83 2.06 45.15
CA TYR A 97 0.48 2.59 45.23
C TYR A 97 -0.35 1.61 46.06
N ALA A 98 -0.85 2.11 47.18
CA ALA A 98 -1.73 1.43 48.12
C ALA A 98 -3.12 1.26 47.51
N LEU A 99 -3.68 0.06 47.67
CA LEU A 99 -5.12 -0.20 47.54
C LEU A 99 -5.73 -0.16 48.96
N PRO A 100 -6.97 0.35 49.12
CA PRO A 100 -7.59 0.45 50.44
C PRO A 100 -8.11 -0.90 50.97
N ASP A 101 -7.92 -1.08 52.27
CA ASP A 101 -8.40 -2.18 53.11
C ASP A 101 -9.94 -2.36 53.03
N PHE A 102 -10.37 -3.61 52.87
CA PHE A 102 -11.70 -4.05 53.29
C PHE A 102 -11.54 -4.95 54.53
N GLY A 103 -12.19 -4.51 55.60
CA GLY A 103 -11.97 -4.97 56.97
C GLY A 103 -12.33 -6.42 57.25
N CYS A 104 -11.59 -6.96 58.23
CA CYS A 104 -11.92 -8.17 58.98
C CYS A 104 -13.22 -7.99 59.77
N LEU A 105 -14.11 -8.99 59.69
CA LEU A 105 -15.10 -9.28 60.71
C LEU A 105 -14.73 -10.60 61.40
N ALA A 106 -14.91 -10.59 62.71
CA ALA A 106 -14.25 -11.44 63.67
C ALA A 106 -14.86 -12.84 63.87
N ASP A 107 -13.95 -13.71 64.32
CA ASP A 107 -14.04 -14.95 65.10
C ASP A 107 -15.37 -15.22 65.87
N ARG A 108 -15.93 -16.43 65.67
CA ARG A 108 -16.51 -17.23 66.75
C ARG A 108 -16.19 -18.71 66.53
N ARG A 109 -15.47 -19.27 67.50
CA ARG A 109 -15.24 -20.71 67.77
C ARG A 109 -16.52 -21.41 68.22
N ASP A 110 -16.70 -22.69 67.84
CA ASP A 110 -16.59 -23.82 68.77
C ASP A 110 -16.43 -25.18 68.03
N PRO A 111 -15.81 -26.22 68.64
CA PRO A 111 -15.43 -27.49 68.02
C PRO A 111 -16.32 -28.68 68.44
N GLN A 112 -16.38 -29.75 67.64
CA GLN A 112 -16.26 -31.17 68.06
C GLN A 112 -16.67 -32.21 66.98
N SER A 113 -16.04 -33.38 67.08
CA SER A 113 -16.25 -34.67 66.37
C SER A 113 -15.71 -34.75 64.93
N GLY A 114 -14.85 -35.69 64.50
CA GLY A 114 -14.28 -36.90 65.10
C GLY A 114 -14.78 -38.17 64.38
N THR A 115 -14.12 -38.59 63.29
CA THR A 115 -13.98 -39.97 62.73
C THR A 115 -13.26 -39.87 61.36
N ALA A 116 -12.05 -40.40 61.17
CA ALA A 116 -11.64 -41.79 60.87
C ALA A 116 -11.61 -42.16 59.36
N TRP A 117 -10.37 -42.30 58.84
CA TRP A 117 -9.84 -43.23 57.81
C TRP A 117 -10.52 -43.45 56.44
N ALA A 118 -9.80 -43.08 55.36
CA ALA A 118 -9.52 -43.92 54.17
C ALA A 118 -8.47 -43.24 53.25
N PRO A 119 -7.50 -43.96 52.66
CA PRO A 119 -6.66 -43.44 51.58
C PRO A 119 -7.20 -43.92 50.21
N GLU A 120 -7.69 -43.01 49.38
CA GLU A 120 -8.01 -43.31 47.97
C GLU A 120 -6.82 -42.97 47.06
N GLU A 121 -6.46 -43.94 46.20
CA GLU A 121 -5.52 -43.78 45.09
C GLU A 121 -6.03 -42.74 44.06
N PRO A 122 -5.15 -41.91 43.48
CA PRO A 122 -5.55 -41.03 42.39
C PRO A 122 -5.56 -41.79 41.06
N SER A 123 -6.76 -42.06 40.56
CA SER A 123 -7.00 -42.43 39.17
C SER A 123 -6.52 -41.31 38.24
N ARG A 124 -5.65 -41.65 37.28
CA ARG A 124 -5.17 -40.75 36.22
C ARG A 124 -6.32 -40.36 35.29
N GLN A 125 -6.92 -39.19 35.51
CA GLN A 125 -7.65 -38.47 34.48
C GLN A 125 -6.72 -37.47 33.78
N LEU A 126 -6.38 -37.78 32.54
CA LEU A 126 -5.77 -36.85 31.58
C LEU A 126 -6.79 -35.75 31.23
N VAL A 127 -6.81 -34.68 32.02
CA VAL A 127 -7.48 -33.42 31.64
C VAL A 127 -6.47 -32.56 30.89
N SER A 128 -6.64 -32.45 29.58
CA SER A 128 -5.91 -31.51 28.74
C SER A 128 -6.36 -30.06 29.04
N GLY A 129 -5.92 -29.51 30.16
CA GLY A 129 -6.09 -28.11 30.49
C GLY A 129 -5.02 -27.26 29.80
N ARG A 130 -5.29 -26.75 28.59
CA ARG A 130 -4.56 -25.57 28.11
C ARG A 130 -5.09 -24.35 28.89
N PRO A 131 -4.22 -23.52 29.49
CA PRO A 131 -4.67 -22.41 30.31
C PRO A 131 -5.36 -21.34 29.45
N ILE A 132 -6.60 -21.01 29.85
CA ILE A 132 -7.51 -20.02 29.27
C ILE A 132 -6.89 -18.60 29.23
N LEU A 133 -5.82 -18.36 30.01
CA LEU A 133 -5.18 -17.05 30.17
C LEU A 133 -4.40 -16.53 28.95
N SER A 134 -4.07 -17.36 27.95
CA SER A 134 -3.34 -16.89 26.75
C SER A 134 -4.22 -16.17 25.73
N ARG A 135 -5.55 -16.35 25.78
CA ARG A 135 -6.50 -15.72 24.84
C ARG A 135 -6.57 -14.19 24.98
N ALA A 136 -6.27 -13.68 26.17
CA ALA A 136 -6.77 -12.40 26.68
C ALA A 136 -6.23 -11.09 26.05
N LYS A 137 -5.13 -11.09 25.28
CA LYS A 137 -4.49 -9.81 24.89
C LYS A 137 -4.93 -9.24 23.54
N MET A 138 -5.18 -10.07 22.53
CA MET A 138 -5.87 -9.61 21.30
C MET A 138 -7.39 -9.52 21.52
N ASP A 139 -7.89 -10.20 22.56
CA ASP A 139 -9.27 -10.16 23.00
C ASP A 139 -9.65 -8.85 23.69
N LEU A 140 -8.72 -8.04 24.22
CA LEU A 140 -9.12 -6.90 25.07
C LEU A 140 -9.91 -5.80 24.33
N VAL A 141 -9.48 -5.40 23.13
CA VAL A 141 -10.19 -4.34 22.37
C VAL A 141 -11.52 -4.86 21.85
N LEU A 142 -11.52 -6.09 21.33
CA LEU A 142 -12.73 -6.74 20.87
C LEU A 142 -13.68 -7.00 22.04
N SER A 143 -13.20 -7.45 23.20
CA SER A 143 -14.01 -7.73 24.39
C SER A 143 -14.54 -6.46 25.03
N ILE A 144 -13.78 -5.37 25.07
CA ILE A 144 -14.28 -4.07 25.55
C ILE A 144 -15.37 -3.55 24.62
N ALA A 145 -15.14 -3.54 23.29
CA ALA A 145 -16.15 -3.11 22.34
C ALA A 145 -17.40 -4.01 22.38
N ASP A 146 -17.19 -5.32 22.51
CA ASP A 146 -18.25 -6.31 22.54
C ASP A 146 -19.08 -6.21 23.83
N TYR A 147 -18.43 -6.05 24.99
CA TYR A 147 -19.09 -5.93 26.29
C TYR A 147 -19.83 -4.59 26.46
N TYR A 148 -19.16 -3.46 26.16
CA TYR A 148 -19.72 -2.13 26.44
C TYR A 148 -20.60 -1.57 25.33
N PHE A 149 -20.45 -2.03 24.08
CA PHE A 149 -21.15 -1.45 22.93
C PHE A 149 -21.97 -2.47 22.13
N PHE A 150 -21.41 -3.62 21.75
CA PHE A 150 -22.17 -4.53 20.87
C PHE A 150 -23.23 -5.35 21.61
N THR A 151 -22.93 -5.90 22.78
CA THR A 151 -23.87 -6.70 23.60
C THR A 151 -25.15 -5.95 24.00
N PRO A 152 -25.11 -4.67 24.39
CA PRO A 152 -26.34 -3.95 24.73
C PRO A 152 -27.18 -3.50 23.51
N TYR A 153 -26.58 -3.36 22.32
CA TYR A 153 -27.24 -2.63 21.21
C TYR A 153 -27.38 -3.40 19.89
N ILE A 154 -26.60 -4.46 19.65
CA ILE A 154 -26.52 -5.11 18.32
C ILE A 154 -27.15 -6.49 18.30
N TYR A 155 -26.96 -7.30 19.33
CA TYR A 155 -27.53 -8.65 19.43
C TYR A 155 -28.09 -8.90 20.83
N PRO A 156 -29.00 -9.87 21.01
CA PRO A 156 -29.55 -10.18 22.33
C PRO A 156 -28.43 -10.55 23.31
N ALA A 157 -28.49 -10.01 24.54
CA ALA A 157 -27.55 -10.35 25.61
C ALA A 157 -27.52 -11.86 25.95
N THR A 158 -28.51 -12.62 25.49
CA THR A 158 -28.58 -14.08 25.62
C THR A 158 -27.63 -14.82 24.68
N TRP A 159 -27.07 -14.18 23.66
CA TRP A 159 -26.13 -14.83 22.74
C TRP A 159 -24.77 -15.05 23.42
N PRO A 160 -24.26 -16.29 23.51
CA PRO A 160 -22.92 -16.56 24.07
C PRO A 160 -21.79 -15.87 23.31
N GLU A 161 -20.67 -15.56 23.98
CA GLU A 161 -19.48 -14.93 23.37
C GLU A 161 -18.83 -15.76 22.27
N ASP A 162 -18.97 -17.08 22.33
CA ASP A 162 -18.47 -18.03 21.34
C ASP A 162 -19.47 -18.31 20.20
N ASN A 163 -20.64 -17.66 20.22
CA ASN A 163 -21.62 -17.77 19.15
C ASN A 163 -21.05 -17.26 17.82
N ILE A 164 -21.20 -18.06 16.76
CA ILE A 164 -20.63 -17.76 15.44
C ILE A 164 -21.22 -16.51 14.80
N PHE A 165 -22.51 -16.26 14.99
CA PHE A 165 -23.18 -15.09 14.45
C PHE A 165 -22.79 -13.84 15.21
N ARG A 166 -22.68 -13.90 16.56
CA ARG A 166 -22.13 -12.80 17.39
C ARG A 166 -20.75 -12.40 16.90
N GLN A 167 -19.83 -13.36 16.81
CA GLN A 167 -18.46 -13.11 16.37
C GLN A 167 -18.39 -12.58 14.94
N ALA A 168 -19.15 -13.15 14.01
CA ALA A 168 -19.17 -12.69 12.62
C ALA A 168 -19.70 -11.25 12.49
N ILE A 169 -20.77 -10.89 13.22
CA ILE A 169 -21.33 -9.53 13.22
C ILE A 169 -20.34 -8.54 13.86
N THR A 170 -19.78 -8.87 15.02
CA THR A 170 -18.77 -8.06 15.70
C THR A 170 -17.56 -7.83 14.79
N LEU A 171 -17.02 -8.88 14.17
CA LEU A 171 -15.89 -8.77 13.24
C LEU A 171 -16.25 -7.93 12.01
N LEU A 172 -17.46 -8.07 11.45
CA LEU A 172 -17.90 -7.27 10.30
C LEU A 172 -17.95 -5.78 10.64
N ILE A 173 -18.55 -5.42 11.79
CA ILE A 173 -18.67 -4.02 12.22
C ILE A 173 -17.28 -3.45 12.51
N VAL A 174 -16.47 -4.12 13.32
CA VAL A 174 -15.13 -3.65 13.70
C VAL A 174 -14.21 -3.54 12.48
N THR A 175 -14.25 -4.50 11.57
CA THR A 175 -13.41 -4.49 10.36
C THR A 175 -13.77 -3.31 9.46
N ASN A 176 -15.06 -3.05 9.23
CA ASN A 176 -15.49 -1.92 8.41
C ASN A 176 -15.18 -0.57 9.07
N LEU A 177 -15.47 -0.43 10.37
CA LEU A 177 -15.17 0.79 11.10
C LEU A 177 -13.67 1.08 11.12
N GLY A 178 -12.85 0.06 11.41
CA GLY A 178 -11.39 0.16 11.38
C GLY A 178 -10.86 0.50 9.99
N ALA A 179 -11.38 -0.15 8.93
CA ALA A 179 -11.02 0.15 7.55
C ALA A 179 -11.35 1.60 7.18
N PHE A 180 -12.55 2.09 7.52
CA PHE A 180 -12.92 3.48 7.27
C PHE A 180 -12.07 4.48 8.06
N ILE A 181 -11.79 4.21 9.33
CA ILE A 181 -10.93 5.08 10.15
C ILE A 181 -9.55 5.16 9.55
N LEU A 182 -8.91 4.03 9.25
CA LEU A 182 -7.58 3.98 8.65
C LEU A 182 -7.56 4.70 7.29
N TYR A 183 -8.54 4.39 6.44
CA TYR A 183 -8.66 5.00 5.12
C TYR A 183 -8.83 6.51 5.21
N PHE A 184 -9.85 7.01 5.90
CA PHE A 184 -10.11 8.45 5.97
C PHE A 184 -8.99 9.19 6.70
N PHE A 185 -8.43 8.62 7.77
CA PHE A 185 -7.33 9.27 8.50
C PHE A 185 -6.09 9.40 7.61
N PHE A 186 -5.55 8.28 7.09
CA PHE A 186 -4.29 8.31 6.34
C PHE A 186 -4.45 8.89 4.93
N ALA A 187 -5.56 8.65 4.24
CA ALA A 187 -5.77 9.24 2.92
C ALA A 187 -5.96 10.76 3.02
N THR A 188 -6.65 11.26 4.05
CA THR A 188 -6.79 12.71 4.28
C THR A 188 -5.45 13.35 4.64
N LEU A 189 -4.67 12.75 5.54
CA LEU A 189 -3.32 13.24 5.85
C LEU A 189 -2.43 13.26 4.62
N SER A 190 -2.39 12.17 3.86
CA SER A 190 -1.62 12.10 2.61
C SER A 190 -2.11 13.15 1.60
N TYR A 191 -3.42 13.32 1.43
CA TYR A 191 -3.99 14.29 0.52
C TYR A 191 -3.59 15.74 0.86
N TYR A 192 -3.65 16.14 2.13
CA TYR A 192 -3.34 17.52 2.51
C TYR A 192 -1.84 17.80 2.68
N PHE A 193 -1.04 16.83 3.14
CA PHE A 193 0.36 17.06 3.50
C PHE A 193 1.38 16.49 2.52
N VAL A 194 1.01 15.51 1.69
CA VAL A 194 1.94 14.78 0.80
C VAL A 194 1.59 14.98 -0.68
N TYR A 195 0.31 14.91 -1.04
CA TYR A 195 -0.15 14.96 -2.43
C TYR A 195 0.10 16.32 -3.09
N ASP A 196 0.79 16.29 -4.24
CA ASP A 196 1.01 17.49 -5.05
C ASP A 196 -0.24 17.83 -5.87
N HIS A 197 -1.00 18.81 -5.38
CA HIS A 197 -2.25 19.28 -6.01
C HIS A 197 -2.06 19.84 -7.43
N LEU A 198 -0.83 20.12 -7.88
CA LEU A 198 -0.57 20.45 -9.28
C LEU A 198 -0.97 19.31 -10.22
N LEU A 199 -0.90 18.05 -9.78
CA LEU A 199 -1.33 16.88 -10.55
C LEU A 199 -2.80 16.96 -10.96
N MET A 200 -3.64 17.68 -10.21
CA MET A 200 -5.06 17.89 -10.55
C MET A 200 -5.27 18.73 -11.82
N LYS A 201 -4.25 19.47 -12.27
CA LYS A 201 -4.27 20.22 -13.52
C LYS A 201 -3.92 19.35 -14.74
N HIS A 202 -3.54 18.09 -14.52
CA HIS A 202 -3.22 17.18 -15.61
C HIS A 202 -4.48 16.91 -16.46
N PRO A 203 -4.41 16.88 -17.80
CA PRO A 203 -5.59 16.69 -18.67
C PRO A 203 -6.35 15.38 -18.46
N GLN A 204 -5.68 14.38 -17.90
CA GLN A 204 -6.28 13.07 -17.59
C GLN A 204 -6.84 12.98 -16.16
N PHE A 205 -6.72 14.05 -15.37
CA PHE A 205 -7.42 14.16 -14.09
C PHE A 205 -8.91 14.38 -14.36
N LEU A 206 -9.75 13.53 -13.78
CA LEU A 206 -11.18 13.52 -14.08
C LEU A 206 -11.93 14.62 -13.32
N LYS A 207 -13.06 15.07 -13.87
CA LYS A 207 -13.97 15.97 -13.14
C LYS A 207 -14.51 15.27 -11.89
N ASN A 208 -14.49 15.99 -10.76
CA ASN A 208 -14.92 15.51 -9.44
C ASN A 208 -14.21 14.21 -9.00
N GLN A 209 -12.97 13.98 -9.45
CA GLN A 209 -12.27 12.70 -9.25
C GLN A 209 -12.20 12.29 -7.78
N VAL A 210 -11.77 13.19 -6.89
CA VAL A 210 -11.64 12.91 -5.45
C VAL A 210 -12.94 12.40 -4.83
N SER A 211 -14.06 13.08 -5.10
CA SER A 211 -15.38 12.65 -4.58
C SER A 211 -15.79 11.29 -5.15
N ARG A 212 -15.50 11.03 -6.42
CA ARG A 212 -15.80 9.75 -7.05
C ARG A 212 -14.92 8.62 -6.49
N GLU A 213 -13.62 8.86 -6.32
CA GLU A 213 -12.69 7.94 -5.67
C GLU A 213 -13.17 7.56 -4.27
N ILE A 214 -13.52 8.56 -3.44
CA ILE A 214 -14.09 8.34 -2.10
C ILE A 214 -15.38 7.51 -2.18
N THR A 215 -16.30 7.86 -3.08
CA THR A 215 -17.57 7.13 -3.24
C THR A 215 -17.32 5.67 -3.61
N HIS A 216 -16.42 5.41 -4.56
CA HIS A 216 -16.07 4.05 -4.98
C HIS A 216 -15.39 3.26 -3.85
N SER A 217 -14.50 3.88 -3.07
CA SER A 217 -13.87 3.27 -1.89
C SER A 217 -14.91 2.91 -0.82
N VAL A 218 -15.79 3.86 -0.46
CA VAL A 218 -16.83 3.63 0.57
C VAL A 218 -17.83 2.57 0.14
N GLN A 219 -18.20 2.53 -1.14
CA GLN A 219 -19.10 1.51 -1.65
C GLN A 219 -18.47 0.13 -1.71
N SER A 220 -17.16 0.01 -1.94
CA SER A 220 -16.50 -1.28 -2.14
C SER A 220 -16.06 -1.97 -0.85
N MET A 221 -15.61 -1.21 0.16
CA MET A 221 -15.07 -1.76 1.41
C MET A 221 -16.02 -2.74 2.14
N PRO A 222 -17.33 -2.46 2.30
CA PRO A 222 -18.24 -3.41 2.94
C PRO A 222 -18.28 -4.76 2.23
N TRP A 223 -18.31 -4.76 0.91
CA TRP A 223 -18.32 -6.00 0.12
C TRP A 223 -16.99 -6.74 0.16
N MET A 224 -15.87 -6.02 0.23
CA MET A 224 -14.54 -6.62 0.44
C MET A 224 -14.43 -7.27 1.82
N SER A 225 -15.03 -6.65 2.84
CA SER A 225 -14.93 -7.14 4.22
C SER A 225 -15.66 -8.46 4.46
N ILE A 226 -16.72 -8.79 3.71
CA ILE A 226 -17.49 -10.04 3.89
C ILE A 226 -16.57 -11.28 3.80
N PRO A 227 -15.85 -11.53 2.70
CA PRO A 227 -14.95 -12.69 2.62
C PRO A 227 -13.74 -12.56 3.56
N THR A 228 -13.27 -11.35 3.85
CA THR A 228 -12.19 -11.12 4.82
C THR A 228 -12.60 -11.51 6.25
N VAL A 229 -13.84 -11.20 6.66
CA VAL A 229 -14.39 -11.55 7.96
C VAL A 229 -14.52 -13.07 8.11
N LEU A 230 -14.77 -13.81 7.02
CA LEU A 230 -14.72 -15.28 7.08
C LEU A 230 -13.32 -15.77 7.45
N LEU A 231 -12.26 -15.14 6.93
CA LEU A 231 -10.88 -15.47 7.31
C LEU A 231 -10.60 -15.07 8.77
N PHE A 232 -11.00 -13.88 9.20
CA PHE A 232 -10.85 -13.46 10.60
C PHE A 232 -11.62 -14.36 11.57
N LEU A 233 -12.80 -14.85 11.17
CA LEU A 233 -13.56 -15.81 11.96
C LEU A 233 -12.77 -17.11 12.14
N LEU A 234 -12.11 -17.60 11.09
CA LEU A 234 -11.23 -18.76 11.20
C LEU A 234 -10.02 -18.48 12.10
N GLU A 235 -9.46 -17.26 12.05
CA GLU A 235 -8.36 -16.84 12.92
C GLU A 235 -8.78 -16.87 14.42
N VAL A 236 -9.90 -16.24 14.79
CA VAL A 236 -10.36 -16.20 16.20
C VAL A 236 -10.82 -17.56 16.72
N ARG A 237 -11.13 -18.50 15.81
CA ARG A 237 -11.46 -19.90 16.10
C ARG A 237 -10.22 -20.79 16.23
N GLY A 238 -9.02 -20.24 16.04
CA GLY A 238 -7.77 -20.96 16.25
C GLY A 238 -7.29 -21.78 15.06
N TYR A 239 -7.81 -21.54 13.86
CA TYR A 239 -7.33 -22.20 12.63
C TYR A 239 -6.07 -21.54 12.04
N SER A 240 -5.70 -20.35 12.51
CA SER A 240 -4.46 -19.68 12.12
C SER A 240 -3.30 -20.04 13.05
N ARG A 241 -2.08 -19.75 12.60
CA ARG A 241 -0.82 -19.92 13.34
C ARG A 241 -0.41 -18.62 14.06
N LEU A 242 -1.39 -17.79 14.43
CA LEU A 242 -1.16 -16.57 15.19
C LEU A 242 -0.85 -16.90 16.66
N TYR A 243 0.17 -16.24 17.22
CA TYR A 243 0.62 -16.48 18.60
C TYR A 243 0.78 -15.18 19.40
N ASP A 244 0.70 -15.27 20.73
CA ASP A 244 0.73 -14.13 21.67
C ASP A 244 2.10 -13.91 22.31
N GLY A 245 2.90 -14.96 22.54
CA GLY A 245 4.16 -14.88 23.27
C GLY A 245 5.40 -14.78 22.38
N ILE A 246 6.27 -13.79 22.63
CA ILE A 246 7.60 -13.72 21.98
C ILE A 246 8.53 -14.82 22.50
N GLY A 247 8.34 -15.25 23.77
CA GLY A 247 9.14 -16.30 24.42
C GLY A 247 8.79 -17.73 24.01
N GLU A 248 7.78 -17.92 23.16
CA GLU A 248 7.35 -19.24 22.68
C GLU A 248 8.29 -19.81 21.59
N PHE A 249 9.26 -19.02 21.13
CA PHE A 249 10.17 -19.39 20.06
C PHE A 249 11.63 -19.46 20.50
N PRO A 250 12.37 -20.51 20.09
CA PRO A 250 13.77 -20.71 20.48
C PRO A 250 14.70 -19.58 19.99
N TYR A 251 14.28 -18.81 18.99
CA TYR A 251 15.07 -17.74 18.37
C TYR A 251 14.56 -16.32 18.67
N GLY A 252 13.52 -16.16 19.51
CA GLY A 252 13.02 -14.87 20.00
C GLY A 252 12.87 -13.76 18.94
N TRP A 253 13.53 -12.62 19.15
CA TRP A 253 13.48 -11.45 18.26
C TRP A 253 13.94 -11.71 16.83
N PHE A 254 14.89 -12.62 16.62
CA PHE A 254 15.35 -12.96 15.26
C PHE A 254 14.22 -13.56 14.44
N GLN A 255 13.42 -14.44 15.04
CA GLN A 255 12.26 -15.02 14.36
C GLN A 255 11.19 -13.98 14.06
N LEU A 256 11.02 -12.98 14.93
CA LEU A 256 10.09 -11.89 14.68
C LEU A 256 10.51 -11.08 13.44
N VAL A 257 11.78 -10.67 13.36
CA VAL A 257 12.31 -9.97 12.17
C VAL A 257 12.21 -10.84 10.91
N ALA A 258 12.61 -12.11 11.00
CA ALA A 258 12.48 -13.05 9.89
C ALA A 258 11.03 -13.22 9.44
N SER A 259 10.06 -13.22 10.37
CA SER A 259 8.64 -13.31 10.05
C SER A 259 8.11 -12.09 9.30
N VAL A 260 8.61 -10.88 9.62
CA VAL A 260 8.27 -9.65 8.89
C VAL A 260 8.85 -9.68 7.48
N LEU A 261 10.12 -10.06 7.32
CA LEU A 261 10.75 -10.16 6.00
C LEU A 261 10.07 -11.22 5.13
N SER A 262 9.75 -12.37 5.73
CA SER A 262 8.99 -13.45 5.08
C SER A 262 7.59 -12.98 4.68
N PHE A 263 6.88 -12.26 5.55
CA PHE A 263 5.58 -11.67 5.24
C PHE A 263 5.66 -10.73 4.04
N LEU A 264 6.61 -9.78 4.04
CA LEU A 264 6.79 -8.85 2.94
C LEU A 264 7.12 -9.56 1.63
N PHE A 265 8.02 -10.54 1.65
CA PHE A 265 8.40 -11.28 0.44
C PHE A 265 7.24 -12.13 -0.11
N PHE A 266 6.53 -12.85 0.78
CA PHE A 266 5.39 -13.69 0.41
C PHE A 266 4.24 -12.86 -0.18
N THR A 267 3.90 -11.76 0.49
CA THR A 267 2.80 -10.89 0.07
C THR A 267 3.14 -10.17 -1.22
N ASP A 268 4.33 -9.61 -1.35
CA ASP A 268 4.79 -8.97 -2.61
C ASP A 268 4.72 -9.93 -3.80
N MET A 269 5.15 -11.18 -3.60
CA MET A 269 5.11 -12.22 -4.64
C MET A 269 3.70 -12.53 -5.10
N LEU A 270 2.81 -12.84 -4.15
CA LEU A 270 1.45 -13.27 -4.51
C LEU A 270 0.63 -12.11 -5.07
N ILE A 271 0.79 -10.91 -4.50
CA ILE A 271 0.11 -9.71 -5.00
C ILE A 271 0.58 -9.40 -6.42
N TYR A 272 1.88 -9.51 -6.72
CA TYR A 272 2.39 -9.35 -8.08
C TYR A 272 1.65 -10.26 -9.08
N TRP A 273 1.51 -11.55 -8.77
CA TRP A 273 0.84 -12.50 -9.67
C TRP A 273 -0.67 -12.27 -9.77
N ILE A 274 -1.32 -11.93 -8.65
CA ILE A 274 -2.74 -11.60 -8.62
C ILE A 274 -2.99 -10.33 -9.45
N HIS A 275 -2.22 -9.29 -9.21
CA HIS A 275 -2.30 -8.01 -9.91
C HIS A 275 -2.05 -8.18 -11.41
N ARG A 276 -0.98 -8.87 -11.79
CA ARG A 276 -0.73 -9.20 -13.21
C ARG A 276 -1.85 -10.04 -13.81
N GLY A 277 -2.42 -10.97 -13.05
CA GLY A 277 -3.57 -11.78 -13.45
C GLY A 277 -4.83 -10.94 -13.65
N LEU A 278 -5.06 -9.92 -12.83
CA LEU A 278 -6.16 -8.96 -12.94
C LEU A 278 -6.07 -8.11 -14.21
N HIS A 279 -4.86 -7.91 -14.74
CA HIS A 279 -4.63 -7.30 -16.06
C HIS A 279 -4.87 -8.25 -17.24
N HIS A 280 -5.13 -9.54 -17.00
CA HIS A 280 -5.46 -10.46 -18.06
C HIS A 280 -6.78 -10.09 -18.74
N LYS A 281 -6.80 -10.15 -20.08
CA LYS A 281 -7.92 -9.73 -20.94
C LYS A 281 -9.31 -10.27 -20.56
N LEU A 282 -9.36 -11.45 -19.92
CA LEU A 282 -10.61 -12.10 -19.51
C LEU A 282 -11.27 -11.43 -18.31
N VAL A 283 -10.49 -10.84 -17.40
CA VAL A 283 -10.98 -10.30 -16.12
C VAL A 283 -10.81 -8.79 -16.01
N TYR A 284 -9.80 -8.20 -16.66
CA TYR A 284 -9.45 -6.78 -16.56
C TYR A 284 -10.65 -5.85 -16.72
N LYS A 285 -11.44 -6.01 -17.80
CA LYS A 285 -12.56 -5.11 -18.09
C LYS A 285 -13.59 -5.05 -16.95
N ARG A 286 -13.77 -6.14 -16.20
CA ARG A 286 -14.79 -6.29 -15.16
C ARG A 286 -14.26 -5.94 -13.78
N LEU A 287 -13.07 -6.44 -13.44
CA LEU A 287 -12.55 -6.37 -12.08
C LEU A 287 -11.63 -5.17 -11.88
N HIS A 288 -10.65 -4.97 -12.76
CA HIS A 288 -9.53 -4.08 -12.47
C HIS A 288 -9.55 -2.76 -13.25
N LYS A 289 -10.23 -2.74 -14.41
CA LYS A 289 -10.49 -1.51 -15.17
C LYS A 289 -11.17 -0.42 -14.32
N PRO A 290 -12.15 -0.71 -13.42
CA PRO A 290 -12.74 0.31 -12.55
C PRO A 290 -11.70 1.05 -11.69
N HIS A 291 -10.66 0.37 -11.22
CA HIS A 291 -9.55 1.01 -10.50
C HIS A 291 -8.68 1.85 -11.45
N HIS A 292 -8.41 1.31 -12.63
CA HIS A 292 -7.60 1.97 -13.66
C HIS A 292 -8.26 3.13 -14.42
N ILE A 293 -9.48 3.52 -14.07
CA ILE A 293 -10.05 4.76 -14.60
C ILE A 293 -9.33 6.00 -14.03
N TRP A 294 -8.72 5.86 -12.84
CA TRP A 294 -7.97 6.91 -12.14
C TRP A 294 -6.52 6.97 -12.63
N LYS A 295 -6.32 7.49 -13.85
CA LYS A 295 -4.98 7.51 -14.47
C LYS A 295 -3.94 8.35 -13.70
N ILE A 296 -4.39 9.47 -13.13
CA ILE A 296 -3.62 10.30 -12.20
C ILE A 296 -4.31 10.15 -10.85
N PRO A 297 -4.02 9.08 -10.09
CA PRO A 297 -4.75 8.79 -8.86
C PRO A 297 -4.45 9.83 -7.79
N THR A 298 -5.37 9.97 -6.84
CA THR A 298 -5.09 10.61 -5.54
C THR A 298 -5.00 9.53 -4.44
N PRO A 299 -4.58 9.86 -3.20
CA PRO A 299 -4.59 8.92 -2.09
C PRO A 299 -5.95 8.23 -1.87
N PHE A 300 -7.05 8.88 -2.24
CA PHE A 300 -8.41 8.33 -2.12
C PHE A 300 -8.71 7.25 -3.17
N ALA A 301 -7.95 7.14 -4.26
CA ALA A 301 -8.07 6.06 -5.24
C ALA A 301 -7.59 4.70 -4.69
N SER A 302 -6.85 4.72 -3.58
CA SER A 302 -6.16 3.56 -3.01
C SER A 302 -7.05 2.36 -2.69
N HIS A 303 -8.34 2.59 -2.47
CA HIS A 303 -9.33 1.55 -2.18
C HIS A 303 -10.54 1.59 -3.15
N ALA A 304 -10.45 2.38 -4.23
CA ALA A 304 -11.51 2.54 -5.20
C ALA A 304 -11.50 1.38 -6.23
N PHE A 305 -11.70 0.15 -5.73
CA PHE A 305 -11.66 -1.09 -6.51
C PHE A 305 -13.06 -1.66 -6.78
N HIS A 306 -13.13 -2.61 -7.71
CA HIS A 306 -14.19 -3.61 -7.64
C HIS A 306 -14.00 -4.45 -6.36
N PRO A 307 -15.05 -4.83 -5.61
CA PRO A 307 -14.87 -5.56 -4.35
C PRO A 307 -14.04 -6.85 -4.47
N LEU A 308 -14.29 -7.65 -5.51
CA LEU A 308 -13.49 -8.86 -5.75
C LEU A 308 -12.03 -8.54 -6.09
N ASP A 309 -11.75 -7.43 -6.77
CA ASP A 309 -10.38 -7.00 -7.08
C ASP A 309 -9.63 -6.67 -5.78
N GLY A 310 -10.22 -5.78 -4.96
CA GLY A 310 -9.64 -5.42 -3.67
C GLY A 310 -9.45 -6.63 -2.73
N PHE A 311 -10.43 -7.54 -2.66
CA PHE A 311 -10.28 -8.77 -1.86
C PHE A 311 -9.16 -9.68 -2.38
N LEU A 312 -9.05 -9.89 -3.70
CA LEU A 312 -8.00 -10.73 -4.27
C LEU A 312 -6.62 -10.13 -3.97
N GLN A 313 -6.46 -8.82 -4.10
CA GLN A 313 -5.19 -8.15 -3.78
C GLN A 313 -4.88 -8.15 -2.27
N SER A 314 -5.88 -8.14 -1.38
CA SER A 314 -5.66 -8.23 0.07
C SER A 314 -5.46 -9.66 0.59
N LEU A 315 -5.92 -10.67 -0.17
CA LEU A 315 -5.91 -12.08 0.22
C LEU A 315 -4.54 -12.58 0.71
N PRO A 316 -3.40 -12.26 0.07
CA PRO A 316 -2.08 -12.70 0.53
C PRO A 316 -1.74 -12.33 1.98
N TYR A 317 -2.20 -11.16 2.45
CA TYR A 317 -1.98 -10.71 3.82
C TYR A 317 -2.72 -11.60 4.83
N HIS A 318 -3.93 -12.01 4.47
CA HIS A 318 -4.82 -12.78 5.35
C HIS A 318 -4.52 -14.28 5.33
N ILE A 319 -4.04 -14.84 4.22
CA ILE A 319 -3.67 -16.27 4.16
C ILE A 319 -2.31 -16.56 4.81
N TYR A 320 -1.42 -15.57 4.89
CA TYR A 320 -0.09 -15.74 5.48
C TYR A 320 -0.12 -16.37 6.88
N PRO A 321 -0.91 -15.88 7.85
CA PRO A 321 -0.95 -16.47 9.19
C PRO A 321 -1.54 -17.89 9.23
N PHE A 322 -2.18 -18.39 8.17
CA PHE A 322 -2.62 -19.80 8.12
C PHE A 322 -1.49 -20.75 7.70
N ILE A 323 -0.48 -20.22 7.00
CA ILE A 323 0.65 -21.00 6.48
C ILE A 323 1.87 -20.86 7.39
N PHE A 324 2.16 -19.64 7.86
CA PHE A 324 3.35 -19.32 8.64
C PHE A 324 2.99 -18.78 10.03
N PRO A 325 3.78 -19.11 11.07
CA PRO A 325 3.57 -18.52 12.39
C PRO A 325 3.86 -17.01 12.35
N LEU A 326 2.96 -16.22 12.93
CA LEU A 326 3.10 -14.77 13.00
C LEU A 326 2.58 -14.23 14.34
N HIS A 327 3.35 -13.33 14.97
CA HIS A 327 2.95 -12.74 16.25
C HIS A 327 1.75 -11.82 16.04
N LYS A 328 0.71 -11.92 16.88
CA LYS A 328 -0.55 -11.16 16.72
C LYS A 328 -0.35 -9.65 16.64
N VAL A 329 0.46 -9.07 17.53
CA VAL A 329 0.76 -7.63 17.49
C VAL A 329 1.50 -7.24 16.19
N VAL A 330 2.36 -8.11 15.67
CA VAL A 330 3.07 -7.85 14.41
C VAL A 330 2.10 -7.92 13.24
N TYR A 331 1.19 -8.89 13.23
CA TYR A 331 0.14 -9.01 12.23
C TYR A 331 -0.75 -7.75 12.18
N LEU A 332 -1.24 -7.28 13.34
CA LEU A 332 -2.02 -6.03 13.42
C LEU A 332 -1.20 -4.80 13.01
N SER A 333 0.08 -4.73 13.39
CA SER A 333 0.96 -3.62 12.98
C SER A 333 1.17 -3.62 11.46
N LEU A 334 1.40 -4.79 10.87
CA LEU A 334 1.54 -4.96 9.43
C LEU A 334 0.25 -4.61 8.71
N TYR A 335 -0.92 -4.98 9.24
CA TYR A 335 -2.21 -4.57 8.68
C TYR A 335 -2.33 -3.05 8.55
N ILE A 336 -1.93 -2.29 9.57
CA ILE A 336 -1.92 -0.82 9.53
C ILE A 336 -0.89 -0.32 8.49
N LEU A 337 0.34 -0.85 8.52
CA LEU A 337 1.41 -0.44 7.60
C LEU A 337 1.07 -0.73 6.13
N VAL A 338 0.41 -1.85 5.84
CA VAL A 338 -0.08 -2.20 4.51
C VAL A 338 -1.09 -1.17 4.02
N ASN A 339 -2.03 -0.74 4.87
CA ASN A 339 -3.00 0.29 4.50
C ASN A 339 -2.31 1.64 4.22
N ILE A 340 -1.36 2.05 5.06
CA ILE A 340 -0.54 3.25 4.82
C ILE A 340 0.20 3.14 3.49
N TRP A 341 0.82 1.99 3.22
CA TRP A 341 1.55 1.74 1.98
C TRP A 341 0.63 1.85 0.75
N THR A 342 -0.52 1.15 0.78
CA THR A 342 -1.52 1.17 -0.29
C THR A 342 -2.02 2.59 -0.58
N ILE A 343 -2.13 3.45 0.43
CA ILE A 343 -2.44 4.87 0.25
C ILE A 343 -1.26 5.61 -0.37
N SER A 344 -0.05 5.42 0.16
CA SER A 344 1.15 6.15 -0.28
C SER A 344 1.52 5.88 -1.75
N ILE A 345 1.31 4.69 -2.28
CA ILE A 345 1.62 4.44 -3.71
C ILE A 345 0.67 5.19 -4.67
N HIS A 346 -0.41 5.79 -4.18
CA HIS A 346 -1.36 6.60 -4.97
C HIS A 346 -1.25 8.11 -4.73
N ASP A 347 -0.33 8.56 -3.88
CA ASP A 347 -0.27 9.96 -3.45
C ASP A 347 0.51 10.90 -4.38
N GLY A 348 1.06 10.39 -5.48
CA GLY A 348 1.78 11.20 -6.44
C GLY A 348 3.11 11.78 -5.91
N ASP A 349 3.54 11.42 -4.71
CA ASP A 349 4.87 11.77 -4.20
C ASP A 349 5.91 10.79 -4.77
N PHE A 350 6.58 11.25 -5.82
CA PHE A 350 7.56 10.45 -6.54
C PHE A 350 8.92 10.37 -5.83
N ARG A 351 9.06 10.85 -4.59
CA ARG A 351 10.33 10.81 -3.87
C ARG A 351 10.57 9.43 -3.26
N VAL A 352 11.72 8.87 -3.58
CA VAL A 352 12.27 7.66 -2.94
C VAL A 352 13.76 7.91 -2.68
N PRO A 353 14.31 7.54 -1.51
CA PRO A 353 15.74 7.68 -1.24
C PRO A 353 16.59 7.04 -2.35
N GLN A 354 17.68 7.69 -2.75
CA GLN A 354 18.47 7.31 -3.94
C GLN A 354 18.93 5.84 -3.90
N LEU A 355 19.32 5.34 -2.72
CA LEU A 355 19.76 3.96 -2.52
C LEU A 355 18.63 2.93 -2.66
N LEU A 356 17.38 3.34 -2.40
CA LEU A 356 16.20 2.47 -2.42
C LEU A 356 15.44 2.51 -3.76
N LYS A 357 15.65 3.55 -4.58
CA LYS A 357 15.02 3.70 -5.91
C LYS A 357 15.06 2.45 -6.79
N PRO A 358 16.17 1.67 -6.85
CA PRO A 358 16.20 0.47 -7.70
C PRO A 358 15.28 -0.66 -7.21
N PHE A 359 14.96 -0.68 -5.92
CA PHE A 359 14.34 -1.81 -5.23
C PHE A 359 12.88 -1.56 -4.86
N ILE A 360 12.49 -0.31 -4.57
CA ILE A 360 11.17 0.03 -4.07
C ILE A 360 10.21 0.38 -5.22
N ASN A 361 9.06 -0.29 -5.26
CA ASN A 361 7.93 0.04 -6.11
C ASN A 361 7.04 1.07 -5.40
N GLY A 362 7.44 2.35 -5.46
CA GLY A 362 6.72 3.48 -4.86
C GLY A 362 5.73 4.18 -5.81
N SER A 363 5.21 5.35 -5.40
CA SER A 363 4.15 6.06 -6.15
C SER A 363 4.50 6.37 -7.61
N ALA A 364 5.77 6.63 -7.92
CA ALA A 364 6.21 6.87 -9.29
C ALA A 364 5.97 5.66 -10.22
N HIS A 365 6.26 4.46 -9.73
CA HIS A 365 6.06 3.21 -10.47
C HIS A 365 4.58 2.92 -10.64
N HIS A 366 3.80 3.06 -9.56
CA HIS A 366 2.36 2.80 -9.57
C HIS A 366 1.56 3.81 -10.41
N THR A 367 1.96 5.09 -10.40
CA THR A 367 1.36 6.10 -11.28
C THR A 367 1.64 5.78 -12.75
N ASP A 368 2.86 5.38 -13.09
CA ASP A 368 3.18 4.91 -14.45
C ASP A 368 2.41 3.64 -14.80
N HIS A 369 2.20 2.74 -13.84
CA HIS A 369 1.36 1.56 -14.01
C HIS A 369 -0.09 1.95 -14.36
N HIS A 370 -0.69 2.92 -13.66
CA HIS A 370 -2.02 3.46 -13.98
C HIS A 370 -2.10 4.11 -15.37
N MET A 371 -1.01 4.67 -15.85
CA MET A 371 -0.93 5.35 -17.16
C MET A 371 -0.64 4.38 -18.32
N LEU A 372 0.17 3.34 -18.08
CA LEU A 372 0.73 2.46 -19.12
C LEU A 372 0.17 1.03 -19.08
N PHE A 373 -0.44 0.60 -17.98
CA PHE A 373 -1.13 -0.67 -17.71
C PHE A 373 -0.25 -1.94 -17.73
N ASP A 374 0.75 -2.03 -18.62
CA ASP A 374 1.50 -3.27 -18.89
C ASP A 374 2.79 -3.45 -18.05
N TYR A 375 3.04 -2.60 -17.05
CA TYR A 375 4.31 -2.53 -16.33
C TYR A 375 4.12 -2.29 -14.82
N ASN A 376 5.12 -2.66 -14.02
CA ASN A 376 5.23 -2.32 -12.58
C ASN A 376 4.06 -2.80 -11.70
N TYR A 377 3.78 -4.11 -11.70
CA TYR A 377 2.68 -4.73 -10.94
C TYR A 377 3.02 -5.02 -9.46
N GLY A 378 4.29 -4.95 -9.04
CA GLY A 378 4.71 -5.26 -7.68
C GLY A 378 4.07 -4.34 -6.64
N GLN A 379 3.95 -4.83 -5.40
CA GLN A 379 3.31 -4.07 -4.32
C GLN A 379 4.31 -3.18 -3.61
N TYR A 380 5.42 -3.76 -3.13
CA TYR A 380 6.45 -3.09 -2.35
C TYR A 380 7.77 -3.00 -3.12
N PHE A 381 8.14 -4.07 -3.82
CA PHE A 381 9.45 -4.19 -4.45
C PHE A 381 9.34 -4.30 -5.97
N THR A 382 10.39 -3.88 -6.66
CA THR A 382 10.55 -4.04 -8.11
C THR A 382 11.02 -5.45 -8.49
N LEU A 383 11.29 -6.31 -7.49
CA LEU A 383 11.89 -7.63 -7.68
C LEU A 383 11.07 -8.51 -8.62
N TRP A 384 9.77 -8.68 -8.35
CA TRP A 384 8.91 -9.55 -9.16
C TRP A 384 8.62 -8.98 -10.54
N ASP A 385 8.61 -7.65 -10.67
CA ASP A 385 8.56 -7.00 -11.97
C ASP A 385 9.80 -7.29 -12.82
N ARG A 386 10.98 -7.31 -12.20
CA ARG A 386 12.24 -7.66 -12.89
C ARG A 386 12.25 -9.13 -13.29
N ILE A 387 11.86 -10.03 -12.39
CA ILE A 387 11.78 -11.47 -12.66
C ILE A 387 10.73 -11.75 -13.75
N GLY A 388 9.54 -11.15 -13.64
CA GLY A 388 8.44 -11.37 -14.56
C GLY A 388 8.50 -10.56 -15.86
N GLY A 389 9.54 -9.72 -16.02
CA GLY A 389 9.78 -8.93 -17.22
C GLY A 389 8.78 -7.80 -17.47
N SER A 390 8.18 -7.26 -16.40
CA SER A 390 7.26 -6.11 -16.41
C SER A 390 7.86 -4.85 -15.80
N PHE A 391 9.11 -4.88 -15.35
CA PHE A 391 9.78 -3.71 -14.80
C PHE A 391 9.98 -2.61 -15.85
N ARG A 392 9.58 -1.39 -15.49
CA ARG A 392 9.86 -0.17 -16.25
C ARG A 392 10.30 0.93 -15.28
N ASN A 393 11.42 1.58 -15.62
CA ASN A 393 11.88 2.75 -14.86
C ASN A 393 10.82 3.87 -14.94
N PRO A 394 10.41 4.47 -13.81
CA PRO A 394 9.38 5.49 -13.79
C PRO A 394 9.74 6.75 -14.59
N SER A 395 8.81 7.22 -15.39
CA SER A 395 8.90 8.47 -16.17
C SER A 395 9.19 9.69 -15.29
N SER A 396 8.69 9.70 -14.04
CA SER A 396 8.98 10.73 -13.04
C SER A 396 10.46 10.79 -12.64
N PHE A 397 11.17 9.66 -12.63
CA PHE A 397 12.62 9.64 -12.35
C PHE A 397 13.44 10.13 -13.54
N GLU A 398 12.86 10.10 -14.74
CA GLU A 398 13.48 10.54 -15.99
C GLU A 398 13.14 12.00 -16.34
N GLY A 399 12.42 12.72 -15.48
CA GLY A 399 11.98 14.10 -15.75
C GLY A 399 10.82 14.21 -16.76
N ASN A 400 10.17 13.10 -17.07
CA ASN A 400 9.08 13.00 -18.05
C ASN A 400 7.72 12.60 -17.45
N GLY A 401 7.64 12.50 -16.13
CA GLY A 401 6.41 12.15 -15.42
C GLY A 401 5.30 13.21 -15.45
N PRO A 402 4.10 12.88 -14.94
CA PRO A 402 2.90 13.70 -15.05
C PRO A 402 3.06 15.09 -14.41
N LEU A 403 3.82 15.19 -13.31
CA LEU A 403 4.08 16.48 -12.67
C LEU A 403 4.94 17.40 -13.56
N ASN A 404 5.95 16.84 -14.24
CA ASN A 404 6.79 17.59 -15.18
C ASN A 404 5.99 18.05 -16.40
N TYR A 405 5.06 17.22 -16.86
CA TYR A 405 4.15 17.56 -17.95
C TYR A 405 3.27 18.78 -17.59
N VAL A 406 2.67 18.79 -16.39
CA VAL A 406 1.87 19.93 -15.92
C VAL A 406 2.70 21.21 -15.82
N LYS A 407 3.92 21.13 -15.27
CA LYS A 407 4.83 22.28 -15.16
C LYS A 407 5.16 22.89 -16.53
N LYS A 408 5.57 22.05 -17.49
CA LYS A 408 5.85 22.47 -18.88
C LYS A 408 4.64 23.13 -19.55
N MET A 409 3.45 22.56 -19.38
CA MET A 409 2.22 23.16 -19.91
C MET A 409 1.92 24.54 -19.31
N ALA A 410 2.18 24.74 -18.02
CA ALA A 410 1.99 26.03 -17.36
C ALA A 410 3.00 27.08 -17.87
N GLU A 411 4.26 26.69 -18.05
CA GLU A 411 5.31 27.54 -18.63
C GLU A 411 5.00 27.95 -20.08
N GLU A 412 4.58 27.00 -20.93
CA GLU A 412 4.16 27.27 -22.31
C GLU A 412 2.99 28.26 -22.37
N LYS A 413 2.02 28.12 -21.46
CA LYS A 413 0.88 29.05 -21.37
C LYS A 413 1.31 30.45 -20.93
N HIS A 414 2.23 30.55 -19.99
CA HIS A 414 2.78 31.83 -19.53
C HIS A 414 3.55 32.54 -20.67
N ASN A 415 4.43 31.81 -21.36
CA ASN A 415 5.26 32.37 -22.43
C ASN A 415 4.45 32.80 -23.66
N SER A 416 3.34 32.11 -23.97
CA SER A 416 2.43 32.50 -25.05
C SER A 416 1.60 33.75 -24.74
N HIS A 417 1.28 34.02 -23.46
CA HIS A 417 0.57 35.24 -23.07
C HIS A 417 1.52 36.45 -22.94
N GLY A 418 2.78 36.25 -22.53
CA GLY A 418 3.79 37.31 -22.48
C GLY A 418 4.23 37.81 -23.87
N GLY A 419 4.19 36.96 -24.90
CA GLY A 419 4.58 37.31 -26.27
C GLY A 419 3.56 38.16 -27.05
N ASN A 420 2.29 38.20 -26.63
CA ASN A 420 1.24 39.01 -27.26
C ASN A 420 1.09 40.42 -26.67
N GLY A 421 1.66 40.70 -25.49
CA GLY A 421 1.64 42.04 -24.88
C GLY A 421 2.55 43.05 -25.59
N TYR A 422 3.67 42.61 -26.16
CA TYR A 422 4.66 43.50 -26.79
C TYR A 422 4.40 43.82 -28.27
N LYS A 423 3.42 43.18 -28.92
CA LYS A 423 3.09 43.44 -30.33
C LYS A 423 1.92 44.41 -30.55
N ASN A 424 1.09 44.65 -29.53
CA ASN A 424 -0.04 45.57 -29.66
C ASN A 424 0.26 47.03 -29.27
N GLU A 425 1.43 47.33 -28.69
CA GLU A 425 1.80 48.70 -28.31
C GLU A 425 2.49 49.49 -29.44
N LYS A 426 2.89 48.83 -30.54
CA LYS A 426 3.54 49.50 -31.69
C LYS A 426 2.59 49.85 -32.85
N LEU A 427 1.29 49.60 -32.71
CA LEU A 427 0.30 49.87 -33.77
C LEU A 427 -0.70 50.98 -33.41
N PHE A 428 -0.52 51.68 -32.29
CA PHE A 428 -1.45 52.73 -31.84
C PHE A 428 -0.83 54.13 -31.64
N ASN A 429 0.39 54.36 -32.14
CA ASN A 429 0.98 55.71 -32.21
C ASN A 429 1.22 56.08 -33.68
N GLY A 430 0.13 56.35 -34.39
CA GLY A 430 0.13 57.01 -35.70
C GLY A 430 -0.57 58.36 -35.55
N GLU A 431 0.17 59.42 -35.84
CA GLU A 431 -0.15 60.83 -35.66
C GLU A 431 -1.55 61.27 -36.11
N CYS A 432 -2.22 62.05 -35.27
CA CYS A 432 -3.29 62.95 -35.68
C CYS A 432 -2.71 64.38 -35.71
N THR A 433 -2.17 64.78 -36.86
CA THR A 433 -1.82 66.17 -37.15
C THR A 433 -3.04 66.93 -37.67
N LYS A 434 -3.34 68.05 -37.02
CA LYS A 434 -4.29 69.10 -37.45
C LYS A 434 -3.82 69.79 -38.73
N THR A 435 -4.80 70.21 -39.56
CA THR A 435 -4.92 71.41 -40.45
C THR A 435 -5.84 71.00 -41.61
N GLU A 436 -6.87 71.70 -42.07
CA GLU A 436 -7.45 73.04 -41.89
C GLU A 436 -8.95 72.97 -42.18
#